data_AF-A0A3A4RD02-F1
#
_entry.id   AF-A0A3A4RD02-F1
#
_cell.length_a   1.000
_cell.length_b   1.000
_cell.length_c   1.000
_cell.angle_alpha   90.00
_cell.angle_beta   90.00
_cell.angle_gamma   90.00
#
_symmetry.space_group_name_H-M   'P 1'
#
loop_
_entity.id
_entity.type
_entity.pdbx_description
1 polymer ?
#
loop_
_entity_poly.entity_id
_entity_poly.type
_entity_poly.pdbx_seq_one_letter_code
_entity_poly.pdbx_strand_id
1 'polypeptide(L)'
;MSLESIGKSIGSIVDERLSSPLVSGFVISWSIINWKFLVILFSDNSVSETFEMATGLYKTTRDWWGWNVALPFAVSLAYVYLLPLLSRPVHRQWRENQQQVEDDRMEAAKVERISADVSHALRVENFDFRMKVRALDAERADAVTAKELAEANAAAADRELDVEKKRAGEARRMYIDMASARDSAVIDGKRALHTILDTVRISEQLLDVLTLSPQEKSSHVSPVEWEVLKHLWRSGIVSQEDFGVWNLRALAPTLKSELPTDGKRLAVSLEQLSVDQEMELEDRGFMAAGEDRKVWRLTDKGEAVFRELKRFDALLNIRGGEGLKQRLENVRSRAAEELLDSIAVGRKVDE
;
A
#
# COMPACT_ATOMS: atom_id res chain seq x y z
N MET A 1 3.81 -3.62 -55.86
CA MET A 1 4.57 -4.82 -56.27
C MET A 1 5.84 -4.36 -56.94
N SER A 2 7.01 -4.73 -56.41
CA SER A 2 8.29 -4.38 -57.03
C SER A 2 8.56 -5.31 -58.22
N LEU A 3 9.23 -4.82 -59.27
CA LEU A 3 9.66 -5.63 -60.42
C LEU A 3 10.47 -6.86 -59.98
N GLU A 4 11.19 -6.74 -58.87
CA GLU A 4 11.96 -7.80 -58.23
C GLU A 4 11.09 -8.95 -57.71
N SER A 5 9.91 -8.64 -57.16
CA SER A 5 8.95 -9.65 -56.68
C SER A 5 8.29 -10.42 -57.83
N ILE A 6 8.10 -9.76 -58.98
CA ILE A 6 7.58 -10.39 -60.20
C ILE A 6 8.65 -11.29 -60.81
N GLY A 7 9.91 -10.84 -60.87
CA GLY A 7 11.03 -11.65 -61.36
C GLY A 7 11.24 -12.92 -60.55
N LYS A 8 11.18 -12.85 -59.21
CA LYS A 8 11.28 -14.03 -58.34
C LYS A 8 10.10 -14.99 -58.50
N SER A 9 8.89 -14.47 -58.65
CA SER A 9 7.70 -15.29 -58.86
C SER A 9 7.72 -16.01 -60.22
N ILE A 10 8.20 -15.36 -61.28
CA ILE A 10 8.35 -15.99 -62.60
C ILE A 10 9.46 -17.03 -62.58
N GLY A 11 10.61 -16.73 -61.94
CA GLY A 11 11.72 -17.68 -61.79
C GLY A 11 11.28 -18.97 -61.10
N SER A 12 10.56 -18.85 -59.98
CA SER A 12 10.07 -20.02 -59.24
C SER A 12 9.13 -20.91 -60.07
N ILE A 13 8.26 -20.32 -60.91
CA ILE A 13 7.34 -21.08 -61.77
C ILE A 13 8.11 -21.76 -62.91
N VAL A 14 9.12 -21.09 -63.46
CA VAL A 14 9.98 -21.65 -64.51
C VAL A 14 10.80 -22.80 -63.95
N ASP A 15 11.40 -22.65 -62.78
CA ASP A 15 12.19 -23.69 -62.12
C ASP A 15 11.34 -24.91 -61.77
N GLU A 16 10.12 -24.70 -61.25
CA GLU A 16 9.18 -25.79 -60.95
C GLU A 16 8.78 -26.54 -62.23
N ARG A 17 8.55 -25.83 -63.34
CA ARG A 17 8.18 -26.46 -64.62
C ARG A 17 9.37 -27.13 -65.31
N LEU A 18 10.56 -26.56 -65.24
CA LEU A 18 11.80 -27.14 -65.76
C LEU A 18 12.27 -28.35 -64.95
N SER A 19 11.83 -28.48 -63.68
CA SER A 19 12.07 -29.69 -62.89
C SER A 19 11.43 -30.95 -63.51
N SER A 20 10.42 -30.79 -64.37
CA SER A 20 9.84 -31.89 -65.13
C SER A 20 10.80 -32.35 -66.24
N PRO A 21 11.25 -33.61 -66.24
CA PRO A 21 12.13 -34.14 -67.29
C PRO A 21 11.55 -34.03 -68.70
N LEU A 22 10.22 -34.06 -68.83
CA LEU A 22 9.54 -33.93 -70.11
C LEU A 22 9.58 -32.49 -70.62
N VAL A 23 9.32 -31.51 -69.75
CA VAL A 23 9.31 -30.09 -70.13
C VAL A 23 10.73 -29.63 -70.45
N SER A 24 11.70 -29.93 -69.58
CA SER A 24 13.12 -29.62 -69.85
C SER A 24 13.62 -30.31 -71.11
N GLY A 25 13.32 -31.61 -71.27
CA GLY A 25 13.65 -32.37 -72.48
C GLY A 25 13.03 -31.77 -73.74
N PHE A 26 11.77 -31.33 -73.68
CA PHE A 26 11.08 -30.67 -74.79
C PHE A 26 11.69 -29.32 -75.12
N VAL A 27 11.98 -28.47 -74.13
CA VAL A 27 12.58 -27.15 -74.37
C VAL A 27 13.96 -27.30 -75.02
N ILE A 28 14.78 -28.24 -74.55
CA ILE A 28 16.11 -28.52 -75.11
C ILE A 28 15.98 -29.09 -76.54
N SER A 29 15.14 -30.10 -76.75
CA SER A 29 14.97 -30.71 -78.08
C SER A 29 14.38 -29.71 -79.07
N TRP A 30 13.44 -28.87 -78.63
CA TRP A 30 12.84 -27.80 -79.42
C TRP A 30 13.89 -26.79 -79.86
N SER A 31 14.76 -26.37 -78.93
CA SER A 31 15.83 -25.41 -79.20
C SER A 31 16.85 -25.96 -80.20
N ILE A 32 17.19 -27.25 -80.09
CA ILE A 32 18.12 -27.91 -81.03
C ILE A 32 17.49 -28.05 -82.42
N ILE A 33 16.23 -28.48 -82.52
CA ILE A 33 15.55 -28.72 -83.81
C ILE A 33 15.22 -27.39 -84.50
N ASN A 34 14.77 -26.39 -83.73
CA ASN A 34 14.36 -25.08 -84.24
C ASN A 34 15.47 -24.03 -84.08
N TRP A 35 16.74 -24.44 -84.14
CA TRP A 35 17.88 -23.53 -83.98
C TRP A 35 17.88 -22.36 -84.96
N LYS A 36 17.40 -22.57 -86.20
CA LYS A 36 17.26 -21.50 -87.22
C LYS A 36 16.29 -20.41 -86.77
N PHE A 37 15.20 -20.80 -86.12
CA PHE A 37 14.24 -19.86 -85.55
C PHE A 37 14.88 -19.05 -84.41
N LEU A 38 15.66 -19.69 -83.54
CA LEU A 38 16.42 -18.99 -82.50
C LEU A 38 17.44 -18.00 -83.08
N VAL A 39 18.16 -18.38 -84.15
CA VAL A 39 19.11 -17.49 -84.83
C VAL A 39 18.41 -16.26 -85.41
N ILE A 40 17.24 -16.44 -86.02
CA ILE A 40 16.42 -15.32 -86.53
C ILE A 40 15.84 -14.48 -85.39
N LEU A 41 15.48 -15.08 -84.26
CA LEU A 41 14.95 -14.38 -83.10
C LEU A 41 16.00 -13.51 -82.41
N PHE A 42 17.27 -13.95 -82.41
CA PHE A 42 18.39 -13.24 -81.80
C PHE A 42 19.26 -12.47 -82.81
N SER A 43 18.84 -12.34 -84.07
CA SER A 43 19.53 -11.49 -85.03
C SER A 43 19.15 -10.02 -84.82
N ASP A 44 20.05 -9.10 -85.19
CA ASP A 44 19.82 -7.64 -85.11
C ASP A 44 18.86 -7.10 -86.19
N ASN A 45 17.98 -7.95 -86.71
CA ASN A 45 17.03 -7.58 -87.75
C ASN A 45 15.89 -6.73 -87.18
N SER A 46 15.25 -5.94 -88.05
CA SER A 46 14.03 -5.24 -87.66
C SER A 46 12.91 -6.26 -87.35
N VAL A 47 12.00 -5.92 -86.43
CA VAL A 47 10.88 -6.81 -86.04
C VAL A 47 10.11 -7.32 -87.28
N SER A 48 9.86 -6.44 -88.25
CA SER A 48 9.17 -6.79 -89.50
C SER A 48 9.93 -7.84 -90.32
N GLU A 49 11.25 -7.70 -90.43
CA GLU A 49 12.12 -8.61 -91.15
C GLU A 49 12.25 -9.96 -90.43
N THR A 50 12.30 -9.97 -89.09
CA THR A 50 12.27 -11.21 -88.29
C THR A 50 10.99 -12.01 -88.54
N PHE A 51 9.83 -11.35 -88.62
CA PHE A 51 8.56 -12.03 -88.92
C PHE A 51 8.52 -12.57 -90.35
N GLU A 52 9.02 -11.82 -91.34
CA GLU A 52 9.10 -12.28 -92.73
C GLU A 52 10.01 -13.50 -92.86
N MET A 53 11.19 -13.47 -92.23
CA MET A 53 12.10 -14.62 -92.20
C MET A 53 11.51 -15.83 -91.47
N ALA A 54 10.83 -15.60 -90.33
CA ALA A 54 10.21 -16.66 -89.55
C ALA A 54 9.04 -17.34 -90.29
N THR A 55 8.22 -16.59 -91.01
CA THR A 55 7.13 -17.15 -91.83
C THR A 55 7.67 -17.92 -93.03
N GLY A 56 8.81 -17.52 -93.60
CA GLY A 56 9.48 -18.25 -94.68
C GLY A 56 10.12 -19.58 -94.26
N LEU A 57 10.37 -19.81 -92.97
CA LEU A 57 10.99 -21.05 -92.47
C LEU A 57 10.12 -22.30 -92.70
N TYR A 58 8.79 -22.15 -92.64
CA TYR A 58 7.86 -23.27 -92.71
C TYR A 58 6.88 -23.05 -93.86
N LYS A 59 7.01 -23.86 -94.92
CA LYS A 59 6.23 -23.71 -96.15
C LYS A 59 4.74 -24.00 -95.98
N THR A 60 4.39 -24.86 -95.01
CA THR A 60 3.00 -25.26 -94.73
C THR A 60 2.73 -25.30 -93.24
N THR A 61 1.47 -25.12 -92.84
CA THR A 61 1.03 -25.28 -91.44
C THR A 61 1.32 -26.67 -90.90
N ARG A 62 1.29 -27.70 -91.77
CA ARG A 62 1.65 -29.08 -91.40
C ARG A 62 3.13 -29.19 -91.04
N ASP A 63 4.00 -28.58 -91.85
CA ASP A 63 5.44 -28.56 -91.57
C ASP A 63 5.72 -27.80 -90.27
N TRP A 64 4.99 -26.71 -90.01
CA TRP A 64 5.11 -25.97 -88.77
C TRP A 64 4.81 -26.87 -87.55
N TRP A 65 3.66 -27.55 -87.51
CA TRP A 65 3.31 -28.45 -86.40
C TRP A 65 4.26 -29.64 -86.27
N GLY A 66 4.71 -30.21 -87.40
CA GLY A 66 5.63 -31.34 -87.43
C GLY A 66 6.99 -31.01 -86.83
N TRP A 67 7.63 -29.95 -87.33
CA TRP A 67 8.99 -29.56 -86.94
C TRP A 67 9.05 -28.77 -85.63
N ASN A 68 8.04 -27.93 -85.34
CA ASN A 68 8.04 -27.14 -84.10
C ASN A 68 7.47 -27.88 -82.90
N VAL A 69 6.60 -28.87 -83.06
CA VAL A 69 5.91 -29.47 -81.91
C VAL A 69 6.09 -30.98 -81.88
N ALA A 70 5.65 -31.68 -82.92
CA ALA A 70 5.61 -33.14 -82.91
C ALA A 70 7.01 -33.76 -82.78
N LEU A 71 7.99 -33.28 -83.55
CA LEU A 71 9.34 -33.84 -83.54
C LEU A 71 10.09 -33.54 -82.22
N PRO A 72 10.14 -32.30 -81.71
CA PRO A 72 10.70 -32.02 -80.38
C PRO A 72 10.04 -32.83 -79.26
N PHE A 73 8.72 -32.98 -79.31
CA PHE A 73 7.97 -33.78 -78.34
C PHE A 73 8.34 -35.27 -78.44
N ALA A 74 8.40 -35.84 -79.63
CA ALA A 74 8.84 -37.22 -79.85
C ALA A 74 10.27 -37.45 -79.35
N VAL A 75 11.19 -36.51 -79.62
CA VAL A 75 12.57 -36.57 -79.10
C VAL A 75 12.62 -36.46 -77.58
N SER A 76 11.80 -35.60 -76.97
CA SER A 76 11.74 -35.51 -75.51
C SER A 76 11.19 -36.78 -74.86
N LEU A 77 10.18 -37.42 -75.46
CA LEU A 77 9.66 -38.70 -75.01
C LEU A 77 10.73 -39.79 -75.16
N ALA A 78 11.38 -39.85 -76.32
CA ALA A 78 12.48 -40.78 -76.54
C ALA A 78 13.60 -40.55 -75.51
N TYR A 79 13.99 -39.31 -75.23
CA TYR A 79 14.98 -39.02 -74.20
C TYR A 79 14.53 -39.51 -72.81
N VAL A 80 13.31 -39.16 -72.37
CA VAL A 80 12.80 -39.52 -71.05
C VAL A 80 12.65 -41.03 -70.87
N TYR A 81 12.26 -41.77 -71.90
CA TYR A 81 12.03 -43.23 -71.80
C TYR A 81 13.25 -44.06 -72.15
N LEU A 82 14.06 -43.63 -73.12
CA LEU A 82 15.20 -44.39 -73.61
C LEU A 82 16.45 -44.17 -72.74
N LEU A 83 16.63 -42.97 -72.16
CA LEU A 83 17.77 -42.71 -71.28
C LEU A 83 17.79 -43.62 -70.04
N PRO A 84 16.67 -43.85 -69.31
CA PRO A 84 16.65 -44.82 -68.21
C PRO A 84 16.93 -46.27 -68.65
N LEU A 85 16.49 -46.65 -69.85
CA LEU A 85 16.76 -48.00 -70.39
C LEU A 85 18.25 -48.19 -70.66
N LEU A 86 18.91 -47.17 -71.20
CA LEU A 86 20.35 -47.17 -71.48
C LEU A 86 21.20 -47.00 -70.20
N SER A 87 20.70 -46.28 -69.19
CA SER A 87 21.45 -46.01 -67.96
C SER A 87 21.43 -47.16 -66.96
N ARG A 88 20.37 -47.99 -66.93
CA ARG A 88 20.25 -49.17 -66.06
C ARG A 88 21.48 -50.08 -66.05
N PRO A 89 22.01 -50.56 -67.20
CA PRO A 89 23.20 -51.41 -67.21
C PRO A 89 24.45 -50.68 -66.70
N VAL A 90 24.61 -49.39 -67.04
CA VAL A 90 25.74 -48.57 -66.58
C VAL A 90 25.69 -48.41 -65.06
N HIS A 91 24.53 -48.11 -64.49
CA HIS A 91 24.35 -48.00 -63.05
C HIS A 91 24.55 -49.33 -62.31
N ARG A 92 24.14 -50.45 -62.93
CA ARG A 92 24.40 -51.78 -62.39
C ARG A 92 25.90 -52.04 -62.33
N GLN A 93 26.61 -51.88 -63.44
CA GLN A 93 28.06 -52.09 -63.50
C GLN A 93 28.79 -51.18 -62.51
N TRP A 94 28.38 -49.92 -62.41
CA TRP A 94 28.96 -48.98 -61.47
C TRP A 94 28.78 -49.41 -60.01
N ARG A 95 27.60 -49.91 -59.63
CA ARG A 95 27.36 -50.45 -58.28
C ARG A 95 28.17 -51.71 -58.00
N GLU A 96 28.29 -52.60 -58.98
CA GLU A 96 29.11 -53.82 -58.86
C GLU A 96 30.59 -53.44 -58.64
N ASN A 97 31.10 -52.47 -59.39
CA ASN A 97 32.47 -51.96 -59.19
C ASN A 97 32.65 -51.29 -57.82
N GLN A 98 31.67 -50.54 -57.33
CA GLN A 98 31.73 -49.94 -55.99
C GLN A 98 31.76 -51.00 -54.90
N GLN A 99 30.93 -52.04 -55.03
CA GLN A 99 30.93 -53.18 -54.10
C GLN A 99 32.28 -53.89 -54.10
N GLN A 100 32.86 -54.14 -55.27
CA GLN A 100 34.20 -54.72 -55.37
C GLN A 100 35.26 -53.86 -54.66
N VAL A 101 35.25 -52.54 -54.88
CA VAL A 101 36.18 -51.63 -54.21
C VAL A 101 35.97 -51.62 -52.69
N GLU A 102 34.73 -51.72 -52.22
CA GLU A 102 34.45 -51.84 -50.78
C GLU A 102 34.93 -53.18 -50.22
N ASP A 103 34.69 -54.28 -50.94
CA ASP A 103 35.13 -55.62 -50.56
C ASP A 103 36.67 -55.66 -50.45
N ASP A 104 37.38 -55.13 -51.46
CA ASP A 104 38.84 -55.01 -51.48
C ASP A 104 39.36 -54.17 -50.30
N ARG A 105 38.66 -53.07 -49.96
CA ARG A 105 39.00 -52.23 -48.80
C ARG A 105 38.80 -52.96 -47.48
N MET A 106 37.72 -53.74 -47.34
CA MET A 106 37.44 -54.51 -46.13
C MET A 106 38.45 -55.65 -45.95
N GLU A 107 38.82 -56.32 -47.04
CA GLU A 107 39.89 -57.33 -47.05
C GLU A 107 41.22 -56.73 -46.63
N ALA A 108 41.60 -55.58 -47.21
CA ALA A 108 42.82 -54.86 -46.84
C ALA A 108 42.83 -54.42 -45.36
N ALA A 109 41.68 -54.05 -44.81
CA ALA A 109 41.52 -53.62 -43.42
C ALA A 109 41.43 -54.77 -42.41
N LYS A 110 41.32 -56.04 -42.86
CA LYS A 110 41.02 -57.22 -42.01
C LYS A 110 39.76 -57.03 -41.15
N VAL A 111 38.81 -56.21 -41.60
CA VAL A 111 37.55 -55.97 -40.89
C VAL A 111 36.53 -56.95 -41.46
N GLU A 112 36.14 -57.95 -40.68
CA GLU A 112 35.05 -58.85 -41.07
C GLU A 112 33.74 -58.07 -41.19
N ARG A 113 32.99 -58.32 -42.27
CA ARG A 113 31.61 -57.84 -42.38
C ARG A 113 30.79 -58.45 -41.26
N ILE A 114 30.23 -57.59 -40.42
CA ILE A 114 29.19 -57.98 -39.48
C ILE A 114 28.07 -58.63 -40.28
N SER A 115 27.79 -59.91 -40.01
CA SER A 115 26.70 -60.61 -40.68
C SER A 115 25.37 -59.90 -40.44
N ALA A 116 24.41 -60.06 -41.35
CA ALA A 116 23.09 -59.43 -41.21
C ALA A 116 22.45 -59.75 -39.84
N ASP A 117 22.68 -60.98 -39.35
CA ASP A 117 22.19 -61.45 -38.05
C ASP A 117 22.85 -60.73 -36.88
N VAL A 118 24.18 -60.54 -36.92
CA VAL A 118 24.90 -59.81 -35.86
C VAL A 118 24.54 -58.32 -35.90
N SER A 119 24.36 -57.73 -37.08
CA SER A 119 23.87 -56.35 -37.22
C SER A 119 22.47 -56.20 -36.64
N HIS A 120 21.57 -57.17 -36.88
CA HIS A 120 20.24 -57.16 -36.31
C HIS A 120 20.30 -57.28 -34.77
N ALA A 121 21.09 -58.22 -34.24
CA ALA A 121 21.29 -58.38 -32.79
C ALA A 121 21.81 -57.10 -32.14
N LEU A 122 22.83 -56.46 -32.72
CA LEU A 122 23.38 -55.19 -32.23
C LEU A 122 22.36 -54.04 -32.28
N ARG A 123 21.45 -54.03 -33.26
CA ARG A 123 20.38 -53.02 -33.33
C ARG A 123 19.35 -53.23 -32.22
N VAL A 124 18.98 -54.47 -31.93
CA VAL A 124 18.07 -54.81 -30.83
C VAL A 124 18.72 -54.45 -29.49
N GLU A 125 19.98 -54.83 -29.28
CA GLU A 125 20.72 -54.49 -28.06
C GLU A 125 20.88 -52.97 -27.89
N ASN A 126 21.24 -52.24 -28.95
CA ASN A 126 21.29 -50.77 -28.91
C ASN A 126 19.92 -50.15 -28.62
N PHE A 127 18.85 -50.74 -29.15
CA PHE A 127 17.49 -50.27 -28.90
C PHE A 127 17.12 -50.47 -27.42
N ASP A 128 17.37 -51.66 -26.86
CA ASP A 128 17.12 -51.96 -25.45
C ASP A 128 17.97 -51.07 -24.53
N PHE A 129 19.24 -50.85 -24.87
CA PHE A 129 20.11 -49.95 -24.13
C PHE A 129 19.58 -48.51 -24.15
N ARG A 130 19.16 -48.01 -25.32
CA ARG A 130 18.55 -46.67 -25.44
C ARG A 130 17.25 -46.55 -24.66
N MET A 131 16.44 -47.60 -24.63
CA MET A 131 15.21 -47.64 -23.84
C MET A 131 15.51 -47.60 -22.34
N LYS A 132 16.51 -48.35 -21.87
CA LYS A 132 16.97 -48.30 -20.47
C LYS A 132 17.50 -46.93 -20.08
N VAL A 133 18.30 -46.30 -20.93
CA VAL A 133 18.80 -44.93 -20.69
C VAL A 133 17.65 -43.94 -20.58
N ARG A 134 16.68 -43.99 -21.51
CA ARG A 134 15.48 -43.13 -21.46
C ARG A 134 14.64 -43.35 -20.20
N ALA A 135 14.49 -44.60 -19.76
CA ALA A 135 13.76 -44.91 -18.54
C ALA A 135 14.45 -44.33 -17.30
N LEU A 136 15.78 -44.45 -17.21
CA LEU A 136 16.57 -43.86 -16.13
C LEU A 136 16.54 -42.33 -16.15
N ASP A 137 16.57 -41.71 -17.32
CA ASP A 137 16.48 -40.25 -17.45
C ASP A 137 15.09 -39.74 -17.05
N ALA A 138 14.03 -40.48 -17.37
CA ALA A 138 12.66 -40.17 -16.92
C ALA A 138 12.55 -40.28 -15.39
N GLU A 139 13.07 -41.35 -14.80
CA GLU A 139 13.09 -41.52 -13.33
C GLU A 139 13.86 -40.40 -12.62
N ARG A 140 14.98 -39.95 -13.21
CA ARG A 140 15.74 -38.81 -12.69
C ARG A 140 14.98 -37.50 -12.82
N ALA A 141 14.27 -37.27 -13.93
CA ALA A 141 13.44 -36.08 -14.10
C ALA A 141 12.30 -36.06 -13.07
N ASP A 142 11.65 -37.19 -12.83
CA ASP A 142 10.60 -37.34 -11.82
C ASP A 142 11.17 -37.11 -10.40
N ALA A 143 12.36 -37.61 -10.10
CA ALA A 143 13.03 -37.37 -8.82
C ALA A 143 13.42 -35.89 -8.61
N VAL A 144 13.88 -35.21 -9.65
CA VAL A 144 14.19 -33.77 -9.60
C VAL A 144 12.93 -32.96 -9.37
N THR A 145 11.86 -33.23 -10.13
CA THR A 145 10.59 -32.51 -9.95
C THR A 145 9.97 -32.77 -8.58
N ALA A 146 10.05 -34.00 -8.06
CA ALA A 146 9.61 -34.32 -6.70
C ALA A 146 10.41 -33.55 -5.63
N LYS A 147 11.73 -33.42 -5.82
CA LYS A 147 12.59 -32.64 -4.92
C LYS A 147 12.27 -31.15 -4.97
N GLU A 148 12.12 -30.57 -6.16
CA GLU A 148 11.73 -29.16 -6.33
C GLU A 148 10.37 -28.86 -5.69
N LEU A 149 9.41 -29.79 -5.83
CA LEU A 149 8.09 -29.64 -5.23
C LEU A 149 8.15 -29.75 -3.69
N ALA A 150 9.01 -30.62 -3.15
CA ALA A 150 9.25 -30.70 -1.71
C ALA A 150 9.92 -29.42 -1.17
N GLU A 151 10.91 -28.87 -1.87
CA GLU A 151 11.58 -27.61 -1.50
C GLU A 151 10.61 -26.42 -1.58
N ALA A 152 9.76 -26.36 -2.61
CA ALA A 152 8.73 -25.33 -2.73
C ALA A 152 7.69 -25.41 -1.61
N ASN A 153 7.26 -26.62 -1.24
CA ASN A 153 6.32 -26.84 -0.13
C ASN A 153 6.94 -26.46 1.23
N ALA A 154 8.22 -26.79 1.46
CA ALA A 154 8.93 -26.37 2.67
C ALA A 154 9.04 -24.83 2.76
N ALA A 155 9.39 -24.18 1.65
CA ALA A 155 9.46 -22.72 1.58
C ALA A 155 8.07 -22.05 1.76
N ALA A 156 6.99 -22.69 1.30
CA ALA A 156 5.63 -22.21 1.53
C ALA A 156 5.24 -22.31 3.01
N ALA A 157 5.56 -23.42 3.67
CA ALA A 157 5.32 -23.61 5.10
C ALA A 157 6.06 -22.58 5.96
N ASP A 158 7.32 -22.28 5.62
CA ASP A 158 8.09 -21.24 6.33
C ASP A 158 7.45 -19.85 6.18
N ARG A 159 6.93 -19.52 4.99
CA ARG A 159 6.21 -18.26 4.76
C ARG A 159 4.92 -18.17 5.55
N GLU A 160 4.15 -19.27 5.64
CA GLU A 160 2.93 -19.31 6.44
C GLU A 160 3.25 -19.08 7.93
N LEU A 161 4.29 -19.72 8.45
CA LEU A 161 4.74 -19.57 9.82
C LEU A 161 5.20 -18.13 10.13
N ASP A 162 5.86 -17.45 9.20
CA ASP A 162 6.22 -16.04 9.34
C ASP A 162 5.00 -15.10 9.32
N VAL A 163 4.00 -15.41 8.48
CA VAL A 163 2.72 -14.68 8.48
C VAL A 163 1.98 -14.87 9.80
N GLU A 164 1.95 -16.09 10.33
CA GLU A 164 1.34 -16.36 11.64
C GLU A 164 2.07 -15.65 12.78
N LYS A 165 3.41 -15.65 12.79
CA LYS A 165 4.20 -14.88 13.75
C LYS A 165 3.91 -13.39 13.69
N LYS A 166 3.78 -12.82 12.49
CA LYS A 166 3.41 -11.40 12.31
C LYS A 166 2.00 -11.13 12.84
N ARG A 167 1.02 -11.97 12.49
CA ARG A 167 -0.36 -11.87 13.00
C ARG A 167 -0.41 -11.99 14.53
N ALA A 168 0.32 -12.93 15.11
CA ALA A 168 0.43 -13.09 16.56
C ALA A 168 1.09 -11.87 17.21
N GLY A 169 2.12 -11.31 16.57
CA GLY A 169 2.78 -10.07 17.00
C GLY A 169 1.85 -8.86 16.96
N GLU A 170 1.07 -8.70 15.89
CA GLU A 170 0.07 -7.65 15.73
C GLU A 170 -1.08 -7.79 16.74
N ALA A 171 -1.61 -9.00 16.91
CA ALA A 171 -2.63 -9.28 17.94
C ALA A 171 -2.11 -8.97 19.35
N ARG A 172 -0.85 -9.30 19.64
CA ARG A 172 -0.22 -8.96 20.92
C ARG A 172 -0.08 -7.44 21.10
N ARG A 173 0.28 -6.69 20.06
CA ARG A 173 0.32 -5.22 20.11
C ARG A 173 -1.06 -4.64 20.36
N MET A 174 -2.06 -5.09 19.60
CA MET A 174 -3.45 -4.67 19.79
C MET A 174 -3.94 -4.94 21.21
N TYR A 175 -3.60 -6.09 21.80
CA TYR A 175 -3.94 -6.39 23.19
C TYR A 175 -3.27 -5.44 24.18
N ILE A 176 -1.98 -5.13 23.99
CA ILE A 176 -1.25 -4.15 24.83
C ILE A 176 -1.88 -2.77 24.71
N ASP A 177 -2.20 -2.33 23.49
CA ASP A 177 -2.82 -1.03 23.23
C ASP A 177 -4.21 -0.96 23.89
N MET A 178 -5.02 -2.00 23.77
CA MET A 178 -6.32 -2.11 24.46
C MET A 178 -6.18 -2.09 25.98
N ALA A 179 -5.20 -2.80 26.54
CA ALA A 179 -4.93 -2.76 27.97
C ALA A 179 -4.55 -1.35 28.43
N SER A 180 -3.67 -0.66 27.68
CA SER A 180 -3.28 0.72 27.98
C SER A 180 -4.45 1.72 27.88
N ALA A 181 -5.33 1.53 26.89
CA ALA A 181 -6.53 2.35 26.71
C ALA A 181 -7.50 2.15 27.90
N ARG A 182 -7.69 0.90 28.34
CA ARG A 182 -8.50 0.60 29.54
C ARG A 182 -7.92 1.29 30.77
N ASP A 183 -6.61 1.19 30.99
CA ASP A 183 -5.96 1.84 32.14
C ASP A 183 -6.12 3.37 32.09
N SER A 184 -5.98 3.99 30.91
CA SER A 184 -6.23 5.42 30.76
C SER A 184 -7.69 5.81 31.06
N ALA A 185 -8.65 5.01 30.59
CA ALA A 185 -10.07 5.26 30.84
C ALA A 185 -10.41 5.13 32.33
N VAL A 186 -9.80 4.18 33.04
CA VAL A 186 -9.94 4.02 34.49
C VAL A 186 -9.35 5.23 35.23
N ILE A 187 -8.17 5.73 34.81
CA ILE A 187 -7.55 6.92 35.41
C ILE A 187 -8.42 8.16 35.20
N ASP A 188 -8.93 8.37 33.98
CA ASP A 188 -9.77 9.52 33.67
C ASP A 188 -11.13 9.45 34.38
N GLY A 189 -11.71 8.25 34.49
CA GLY A 189 -12.91 8.00 35.31
C GLY A 189 -12.69 8.36 36.79
N LYS A 190 -11.54 8.01 37.37
CA LYS A 190 -11.19 8.40 38.75
C LYS A 190 -11.05 9.92 38.91
N ARG A 191 -10.46 10.62 37.93
CA ARG A 191 -10.35 12.10 37.95
C ARG A 191 -11.72 12.77 37.88
N ALA A 192 -12.60 12.28 37.00
CA ALA A 192 -13.97 12.76 36.90
C ALA A 192 -14.71 12.57 38.23
N LEU A 193 -14.61 11.38 38.84
CA LEU A 193 -15.20 11.09 40.15
C LEU A 193 -14.71 12.06 41.23
N HIS A 194 -13.40 12.32 41.32
CA HIS A 194 -12.83 13.29 42.26
C HIS A 194 -13.41 14.69 42.05
N THR A 195 -13.53 15.14 40.80
CA THR A 195 -14.10 16.45 40.46
C THR A 195 -15.57 16.55 40.89
N ILE A 196 -16.35 15.48 40.72
CA ILE A 196 -17.74 15.44 41.17
C ILE A 196 -17.81 15.47 42.69
N LEU A 197 -17.00 14.67 43.39
CA LEU A 197 -16.95 14.65 44.85
C LEU A 197 -16.58 16.02 45.44
N ASP A 198 -15.60 16.71 44.85
CA ASP A 198 -15.23 18.06 45.27
C ASP A 198 -16.39 19.05 45.05
N THR A 199 -17.10 18.94 43.92
CA THR A 199 -18.26 19.78 43.62
C THR A 199 -19.41 19.55 44.61
N VAL A 200 -19.68 18.29 44.96
CA VAL A 200 -20.69 17.92 45.96
C VAL A 200 -20.29 18.46 47.33
N ARG A 201 -19.03 18.29 47.75
CA ARG A 201 -18.51 18.81 49.02
C ARG A 201 -18.65 20.33 49.12
N ILE A 202 -18.29 21.06 48.07
CA ILE A 202 -18.45 22.53 48.02
C ILE A 202 -19.94 22.90 48.13
N SER A 203 -20.80 22.17 47.43
CA SER A 203 -22.25 22.40 47.47
C SER A 203 -22.84 22.16 48.87
N GLU A 204 -22.38 21.13 49.59
CA GLU A 204 -22.77 20.86 50.98
C GLU A 204 -22.29 21.97 51.92
N GLN A 205 -21.03 22.41 51.80
CA GLN A 205 -20.50 23.53 52.57
C GLN A 205 -21.29 24.83 52.32
N LEU A 206 -21.71 25.10 51.09
CA LEU A 206 -22.55 26.25 50.75
C LEU A 206 -23.98 26.12 51.31
N LEU A 207 -24.54 24.91 51.31
CA LEU A 207 -25.85 24.63 51.89
C LEU A 207 -25.84 24.83 53.41
N ASP A 208 -24.78 24.39 54.09
CA ASP A 208 -24.59 24.62 55.54
C ASP A 208 -24.50 26.12 55.86
N VAL A 209 -23.78 26.90 55.05
CA VAL A 209 -23.72 28.37 55.20
C VAL A 209 -25.10 29.02 54.97
N LEU A 210 -25.89 28.47 54.05
CA LEU A 210 -27.23 28.98 53.72
C LEU A 210 -28.28 28.66 54.79
N THR A 211 -28.16 27.54 55.50
CA THR A 211 -29.11 27.10 56.54
C THR A 211 -28.87 27.76 57.90
N LEU A 212 -27.73 28.41 58.11
CA LEU A 212 -27.48 29.25 59.29
C LEU A 212 -28.52 30.37 59.42
N SER A 213 -28.97 30.62 60.65
CA SER A 213 -29.97 31.65 60.96
C SER A 213 -29.40 33.05 60.65
N PRO A 214 -30.24 34.07 60.34
CA PRO A 214 -29.76 35.43 60.10
C PRO A 214 -28.89 36.04 61.22
N GLN A 215 -29.02 35.56 62.45
CA GLN A 215 -28.17 35.97 63.59
C GLN A 215 -26.81 35.25 63.64
N GLU A 216 -26.65 34.12 62.94
CA GLU A 216 -25.37 33.39 62.83
C GLU A 216 -24.60 33.76 61.55
N LYS A 217 -25.27 34.34 60.55
CA LYS A 217 -24.64 34.79 59.30
C LYS A 217 -23.69 35.99 59.46
N SER A 218 -23.76 36.73 60.55
CA SER A 218 -22.87 37.87 60.85
C SER A 218 -21.58 37.49 61.57
N SER A 219 -21.34 36.21 61.90
CA SER A 219 -20.18 35.78 62.71
C SER A 219 -19.01 35.22 61.90
N HIS A 220 -19.10 35.14 60.56
CA HIS A 220 -18.04 34.50 59.76
C HIS A 220 -17.31 35.40 58.78
N VAL A 221 -17.87 36.51 58.32
CA VAL A 221 -17.08 37.57 57.66
C VAL A 221 -17.75 38.89 58.02
N SER A 222 -17.12 39.74 58.82
CA SER A 222 -17.66 41.05 59.14
C SER A 222 -17.84 41.88 57.85
N PRO A 223 -18.79 42.82 57.80
CA PRO A 223 -18.96 43.69 56.63
C PRO A 223 -17.65 44.40 56.20
N VAL A 224 -16.74 44.62 57.15
CA VAL A 224 -15.43 45.21 56.92
C VAL A 224 -14.48 44.23 56.26
N GLU A 225 -14.38 43.01 56.78
CA GLU A 225 -13.55 41.94 56.19
C GLU A 225 -13.94 41.69 54.72
N TRP A 226 -15.23 41.81 54.39
CA TRP A 226 -15.71 41.68 53.02
C TRP A 226 -15.20 42.79 52.09
N GLU A 227 -15.22 44.05 52.53
CA GLU A 227 -14.69 45.16 51.75
C GLU A 227 -13.17 45.04 51.57
N VAL A 228 -12.46 44.59 52.60
CA VAL A 228 -11.02 44.29 52.54
C VAL A 228 -10.71 43.25 51.45
N LEU A 229 -11.43 42.13 51.44
CA LEU A 229 -11.22 41.08 50.43
C LEU A 229 -11.57 41.58 49.01
N LYS A 230 -12.61 42.42 48.85
CA LYS A 230 -12.91 43.07 47.56
C LYS A 230 -11.77 43.95 47.07
N HIS A 231 -11.16 44.72 47.97
CA HIS A 231 -10.08 45.61 47.61
C HIS A 231 -8.83 44.81 47.19
N LEU A 232 -8.41 43.83 47.99
CA LEU A 232 -7.28 42.96 47.67
C LEU A 232 -7.49 42.23 46.34
N TRP A 233 -8.71 41.76 46.04
CA TRP A 233 -8.97 41.08 44.77
C TRP A 233 -8.87 42.01 43.56
N ARG A 234 -9.33 43.27 43.69
CA ARG A 234 -9.25 44.26 42.59
C ARG A 234 -7.83 44.75 42.36
N SER A 235 -7.08 44.95 43.43
CA SER A 235 -5.74 45.52 43.40
C SER A 235 -4.66 44.44 43.21
N GLY A 236 -4.97 43.17 43.51
CA GLY A 236 -4.09 42.00 43.43
C GLY A 236 -3.03 41.95 44.54
N ILE A 237 -2.23 43.01 44.63
CA ILE A 237 -1.13 43.15 45.58
C ILE A 237 -1.21 44.57 46.14
N VAL A 238 -1.32 44.72 47.47
CA VAL A 238 -1.46 46.04 48.11
C VAL A 238 -0.33 46.24 49.12
N SER A 239 0.31 47.42 49.09
CA SER A 239 1.32 47.76 50.10
C SER A 239 0.65 47.94 51.47
N GLN A 240 1.36 47.67 52.56
CA GLN A 240 0.81 47.79 53.92
C GLN A 240 0.38 49.23 54.24
N GLU A 241 1.15 50.22 53.77
CA GLU A 241 0.84 51.64 53.95
C GLU A 241 -0.44 52.04 53.20
N ASP A 242 -0.59 51.62 51.93
CA ASP A 242 -1.79 51.89 51.14
C ASP A 242 -3.00 51.14 51.68
N PHE A 243 -2.79 49.89 52.15
CA PHE A 243 -3.82 49.05 52.72
C PHE A 243 -4.38 49.65 54.01
N GLY A 244 -3.50 50.10 54.93
CA GLY A 244 -3.93 50.77 56.16
C GLY A 244 -4.71 52.06 55.87
N VAL A 245 -4.21 52.92 54.98
CA VAL A 245 -4.93 54.15 54.60
C VAL A 245 -6.29 53.86 53.97
N TRP A 246 -6.38 52.83 53.14
CA TRP A 246 -7.64 52.41 52.53
C TRP A 246 -8.60 51.79 53.55
N ASN A 247 -8.14 50.89 54.41
CA ASN A 247 -8.96 50.22 55.41
C ASN A 247 -9.57 51.25 56.38
N LEU A 248 -8.77 52.22 56.83
CA LEU A 248 -9.23 53.35 57.64
C LEU A 248 -10.33 54.17 56.94
N ARG A 249 -10.21 54.40 55.63
CA ARG A 249 -11.25 55.10 54.85
C ARG A 249 -12.51 54.25 54.64
N ALA A 250 -12.36 52.94 54.44
CA ALA A 250 -13.47 52.00 54.27
C ALA A 250 -14.26 51.79 55.57
N LEU A 251 -13.56 51.82 56.71
CA LEU A 251 -14.11 51.73 58.07
C LEU A 251 -14.80 53.01 58.56
N ALA A 252 -14.38 54.17 58.06
CA ALA A 252 -14.85 55.47 58.53
C ALA A 252 -16.40 55.69 58.47
N PRO A 253 -17.14 55.22 57.44
CA PRO A 253 -18.60 55.36 57.39
C PRO A 253 -19.30 54.52 58.46
N THR A 254 -18.85 53.28 58.67
CA THR A 254 -19.43 52.30 59.60
C THR A 254 -19.21 52.72 61.06
N LEU A 255 -18.07 53.35 61.35
CA LEU A 255 -17.71 53.79 62.70
C LEU A 255 -18.26 55.18 63.06
N LYS A 256 -18.57 56.02 62.05
CA LYS A 256 -19.25 57.31 62.27
C LYS A 256 -20.63 57.16 62.92
N SER A 257 -21.29 56.01 62.77
CA SER A 257 -22.56 55.71 63.43
C SER A 257 -22.42 55.19 64.86
N GLU A 258 -21.22 54.76 65.29
CA GLU A 258 -21.06 54.00 66.54
C GLU A 258 -20.19 54.67 67.63
N LEU A 259 -19.44 55.75 67.33
CA LEU A 259 -18.45 56.32 68.26
C LEU A 259 -18.62 57.84 68.58
N PRO A 260 -18.32 58.29 69.82
CA PRO A 260 -18.47 59.68 70.26
C PRO A 260 -17.37 60.64 69.76
N THR A 261 -17.69 61.94 69.76
CA THR A 261 -17.14 63.04 68.97
C THR A 261 -15.73 63.56 69.35
N ASP A 262 -14.85 62.73 69.91
CA ASP A 262 -13.50 63.16 70.32
C ASP A 262 -12.41 62.63 69.36
N GLY A 263 -12.02 63.47 68.40
CA GLY A 263 -11.29 63.07 67.18
C GLY A 263 -9.87 62.52 67.38
N LYS A 264 -9.20 62.79 68.52
CA LYS A 264 -7.84 62.28 68.77
C LYS A 264 -7.80 60.85 69.33
N ARG A 265 -8.81 60.43 70.09
CA ARG A 265 -8.94 59.03 70.54
C ARG A 265 -9.39 58.11 69.40
N LEU A 266 -10.18 58.65 68.46
CA LEU A 266 -10.64 57.91 67.29
C LEU A 266 -9.49 57.40 66.39
N ALA A 267 -8.47 58.22 66.14
CA ALA A 267 -7.39 57.86 65.24
C ALA A 267 -6.56 56.66 65.75
N VAL A 268 -6.26 56.63 67.06
CA VAL A 268 -5.48 55.54 67.67
C VAL A 268 -6.29 54.24 67.71
N SER A 269 -7.59 54.31 68.03
CA SER A 269 -8.47 53.14 68.03
C SER A 269 -8.71 52.57 66.62
N LEU A 270 -8.70 53.43 65.59
CA LEU A 270 -8.87 53.01 64.20
C LEU A 270 -7.62 52.30 63.64
N GLU A 271 -6.43 52.77 63.97
CA GLU A 271 -5.18 52.07 63.60
C GLU A 271 -5.09 50.69 64.24
N GLN A 272 -5.44 50.57 65.53
CA GLN A 272 -5.48 49.28 66.22
C GLN A 272 -6.51 48.32 65.61
N LEU A 273 -7.71 48.81 65.28
CA LEU A 273 -8.75 47.99 64.65
C LEU A 273 -8.34 47.48 63.26
N SER A 274 -7.59 48.28 62.49
CA SER A 274 -7.07 47.85 61.18
C SER A 274 -6.05 46.71 61.34
N VAL A 275 -5.13 46.83 62.31
CA VAL A 275 -4.11 45.82 62.57
C VAL A 275 -4.73 44.51 63.06
N ASP A 276 -5.72 44.57 63.94
CA ASP A 276 -6.39 43.38 64.46
C ASP A 276 -7.14 42.63 63.34
N GLN A 277 -7.78 43.34 62.41
CA GLN A 277 -8.45 42.74 61.25
C GLN A 277 -7.48 42.12 60.25
N GLU A 278 -6.34 42.77 60.00
CA GLU A 278 -5.28 42.22 59.14
C GLU A 278 -4.77 40.89 59.70
N MET A 279 -4.52 40.85 61.02
CA MET A 279 -4.09 39.63 61.70
C MET A 279 -5.16 38.54 61.66
N GLU A 280 -6.44 38.87 61.87
CA GLU A 280 -7.53 37.90 61.83
C GLU A 280 -7.69 37.28 60.42
N LEU A 281 -7.61 38.09 59.37
CA LEU A 281 -7.67 37.60 57.99
C LEU A 281 -6.44 36.78 57.58
N GLU A 282 -5.27 37.10 58.14
CA GLU A 282 -4.04 36.31 58.00
C GLU A 282 -4.15 34.96 58.72
N ASP A 283 -4.60 34.94 59.99
CA ASP A 283 -4.77 33.72 60.79
C ASP A 283 -5.79 32.76 60.17
N ARG A 284 -6.84 33.30 59.55
CA ARG A 284 -7.84 32.51 58.81
C ARG A 284 -7.32 32.02 57.45
N GLY A 285 -6.15 32.49 57.04
CA GLY A 285 -5.44 32.10 55.84
C GLY A 285 -6.09 32.65 54.57
N PHE A 286 -6.81 33.77 54.65
CA PHE A 286 -7.41 34.43 53.48
C PHE A 286 -6.45 35.40 52.80
N MET A 287 -5.58 36.00 53.58
CA MET A 287 -4.46 36.79 53.09
C MET A 287 -3.16 36.28 53.68
N ALA A 288 -2.06 36.57 53.00
CA ALA A 288 -0.73 36.30 53.49
C ALA A 288 0.12 37.56 53.33
N ALA A 289 0.91 37.86 54.35
CA ALA A 289 1.92 38.89 54.25
C ALA A 289 3.08 38.38 53.38
N GLY A 290 3.62 39.25 52.51
CA GLY A 290 4.89 38.99 51.84
C GLY A 290 6.06 38.90 52.84
N GLU A 291 7.24 38.45 52.39
CA GLU A 291 8.41 38.18 53.26
C GLU A 291 8.78 39.36 54.19
N ASP A 292 8.60 40.61 53.73
CA ASP A 292 8.89 41.82 54.50
C ASP A 292 7.67 42.40 55.26
N ARG A 293 6.51 41.74 55.23
CA ARG A 293 5.19 42.24 55.68
C ARG A 293 4.72 43.57 55.08
N LYS A 294 5.48 44.15 54.15
CA LYS A 294 5.15 45.39 53.45
C LYS A 294 4.05 45.25 52.41
N VAL A 295 3.61 44.03 52.13
CA VAL A 295 2.70 43.72 51.02
C VAL A 295 1.73 42.62 51.44
N TRP A 296 0.45 42.84 51.17
CA TRP A 296 -0.60 41.85 51.38
C TRP A 296 -1.07 41.26 50.04
N ARG A 297 -1.29 39.95 50.03
CA ARG A 297 -1.87 39.22 48.88
C ARG A 297 -2.96 38.26 49.34
N LEU A 298 -3.95 38.05 48.50
CA LEU A 298 -4.90 36.95 48.67
C LEU A 298 -4.19 35.62 48.49
N THR A 299 -4.47 34.66 49.36
CA THR A 299 -4.07 33.26 49.18
C THR A 299 -5.04 32.56 48.22
N ASP A 300 -4.69 31.37 47.73
CA ASP A 300 -5.61 30.54 46.93
C ASP A 300 -6.94 30.28 47.67
N LYS A 301 -6.86 30.11 49.00
CA LYS A 301 -8.03 29.94 49.88
C LYS A 301 -8.86 31.23 49.94
N GLY A 302 -8.22 32.38 50.13
CA GLY A 302 -8.91 33.67 50.15
C GLY A 302 -9.55 34.01 48.81
N GLU A 303 -8.88 33.68 47.69
CA GLU A 303 -9.43 33.91 46.36
C GLU A 303 -10.62 32.99 46.07
N ALA A 304 -10.56 31.72 46.49
CA ALA A 304 -11.69 30.80 46.39
C ALA A 304 -12.90 31.30 47.19
N VAL A 305 -12.69 31.71 48.45
CA VAL A 305 -13.74 32.29 49.30
C VAL A 305 -14.31 33.56 48.68
N PHE A 306 -13.46 34.44 48.15
CA PHE A 306 -13.90 35.67 47.50
C PHE A 306 -14.73 35.40 46.23
N ARG A 307 -14.33 34.46 45.38
CA ARG A 307 -15.09 34.07 44.19
C ARG A 307 -16.45 33.51 44.56
N GLU A 308 -16.51 32.67 45.59
CA GLU A 308 -17.79 32.11 46.07
C GLU A 308 -18.68 33.19 46.69
N LEU A 309 -18.15 34.08 47.53
CA LEU A 309 -18.91 35.21 48.07
C LEU A 309 -19.39 36.18 46.98
N LYS A 310 -18.60 36.43 45.94
CA LYS A 310 -18.99 37.27 44.80
C LYS A 310 -20.07 36.61 43.95
N ARG A 311 -19.98 35.29 43.74
CA ARG A 311 -21.06 34.51 43.10
C ARG A 311 -22.32 34.56 43.95
N PHE A 312 -22.18 34.47 45.27
CA PHE A 312 -23.28 34.53 46.21
C PHE A 312 -23.94 35.91 46.24
N ASP A 313 -23.17 37.00 46.28
CA ASP A 313 -23.64 38.39 46.21
C ASP A 313 -24.35 38.67 44.87
N ALA A 314 -23.81 38.16 43.76
CA ALA A 314 -24.46 38.21 42.46
C ALA A 314 -25.77 37.40 42.42
N LEU A 315 -25.81 36.23 43.06
CA LEU A 315 -27.00 35.38 43.12
C LEU A 315 -28.09 35.95 44.04
N LEU A 316 -27.71 36.55 45.17
CA LEU A 316 -28.61 37.22 46.10
C LEU A 316 -29.20 38.51 45.50
N ASN A 317 -28.41 39.29 44.73
CA ASN A 317 -28.90 40.48 44.04
C ASN A 317 -29.87 40.16 42.88
N ILE A 318 -29.83 38.94 42.31
CA ILE A 318 -30.59 38.64 41.09
C ILE A 318 -31.99 38.07 41.38
N ARG A 319 -32.26 37.40 42.50
CA ARG A 319 -33.60 36.89 42.90
C ARG A 319 -33.52 36.29 44.30
N GLY A 320 -34.45 36.65 45.19
CA GLY A 320 -34.50 36.22 46.61
C GLY A 320 -34.14 34.74 46.85
N GLY A 321 -33.40 34.50 47.95
CA GLY A 321 -32.60 33.30 48.22
C GLY A 321 -33.26 31.91 48.11
N GLU A 322 -34.58 31.80 47.99
CA GLU A 322 -35.26 30.52 47.70
C GLU A 322 -34.88 29.93 46.34
N GLY A 323 -34.67 30.77 45.31
CA GLY A 323 -34.30 30.30 43.97
C GLY A 323 -32.90 29.68 43.89
N LEU A 324 -32.00 30.08 44.80
CA LEU A 324 -30.63 29.56 44.87
C LEU A 324 -30.61 28.16 45.50
N LYS A 325 -31.40 27.95 46.55
CA LYS A 325 -31.52 26.66 47.23
C LYS A 325 -32.04 25.58 46.28
N GLN A 326 -33.09 25.87 45.51
CA GLN A 326 -33.64 24.94 44.52
C GLN A 326 -32.62 24.57 43.42
N ARG A 327 -31.79 25.54 43.00
CA ARG A 327 -30.75 25.30 41.99
C ARG A 327 -29.60 24.46 42.52
N LEU A 328 -29.18 24.67 43.78
CA LEU A 328 -28.17 23.84 44.42
C LEU A 328 -28.67 22.39 44.61
N GLU A 329 -29.94 22.21 44.98
CA GLU A 329 -30.56 20.87 45.02
C GLU A 329 -30.59 20.23 43.62
N ASN A 330 -30.93 20.98 42.56
CA ASN A 330 -30.89 20.46 41.19
C ASN A 330 -29.47 20.09 40.72
N VAL A 331 -28.45 20.87 41.09
CA VAL A 331 -27.04 20.54 40.79
C VAL A 331 -26.62 19.29 41.54
N ARG A 332 -27.02 19.14 42.81
CA ARG A 332 -26.76 17.94 43.61
C ARG A 332 -27.42 16.71 42.99
N SER A 333 -28.68 16.81 42.57
CA SER A 333 -29.40 15.70 41.90
C SER A 333 -28.75 15.32 40.57
N ARG A 334 -28.35 16.30 39.74
CA ARG A 334 -27.64 16.01 38.48
C ARG A 334 -26.27 15.38 38.70
N ALA A 335 -25.49 15.89 39.66
CA ALA A 335 -24.20 15.33 40.00
C ALA A 335 -24.34 13.87 40.48
N ALA A 336 -25.40 13.55 41.23
CA ALA A 336 -25.69 12.18 41.65
C ALA A 336 -26.07 11.25 40.48
N GLU A 337 -26.86 11.73 39.52
CA GLU A 337 -27.21 10.98 38.29
C GLU A 337 -25.97 10.71 37.41
N GLU A 338 -25.13 11.71 37.17
CA GLU A 338 -23.90 11.56 36.39
C GLU A 338 -22.89 10.60 37.04
N LEU A 339 -22.84 10.56 38.38
CA LEU A 339 -22.00 9.64 39.14
C LEU A 339 -22.52 8.19 39.03
N LEU A 340 -23.85 7.99 39.05
CA LEU A 340 -24.46 6.68 38.82
C LEU A 340 -24.24 6.16 37.40
N ASP A 341 -24.35 7.02 36.39
CA ASP A 341 -24.08 6.67 34.99
C ASP A 341 -22.59 6.33 34.78
N SER A 342 -21.68 7.08 35.39
CA SER A 342 -20.24 6.81 35.34
C SER A 342 -19.88 5.45 35.97
N ILE A 343 -20.54 5.07 37.07
CA ILE A 343 -20.39 3.74 37.69
C ILE A 343 -20.96 2.63 36.80
N ALA A 344 -22.10 2.86 36.13
CA ALA A 344 -22.71 1.89 35.23
C ALA A 344 -21.86 1.62 33.98
N VAL A 345 -21.18 2.64 33.44
CA VAL A 345 -20.24 2.49 32.32
C VAL A 345 -19.01 1.70 32.74
N GLY A 346 -18.47 1.93 33.93
CA GLY A 346 -17.35 1.14 34.46
C GLY A 346 -17.65 -0.35 34.57
N ARG A 347 -18.87 -0.72 34.98
CA ARG A 347 -19.29 -2.13 35.15
C ARG A 347 -19.38 -2.90 33.82
N LYS A 348 -19.75 -2.23 32.72
CA LYS A 348 -19.83 -2.83 31.37
C LYS A 348 -18.48 -3.05 30.70
N VAL A 349 -17.41 -2.51 31.25
CA VAL A 349 -16.04 -2.68 30.73
C VAL A 349 -15.33 -3.88 31.40
N ASP A 350 -15.85 -4.34 32.54
CA ASP A 350 -15.33 -5.50 33.28
C ASP A 350 -16.05 -6.82 32.92
N GLU A 351 -17.23 -6.75 32.31
CA GLU A 351 -17.95 -7.87 31.66
C GLU A 351 -17.52 -8.02 30.20
#